data_AF-A0A9E1MST1-F1
#
_entry.id   AF-A0A9E1MST1-F1
#
_cell.length_a   1.000
_cell.length_b   1.000
_cell.length_c   1.000
_cell.angle_alpha   90.00
_cell.angle_beta   90.00
_cell.angle_gamma   90.00
#
_symmetry.space_group_name_H-M   'P 1'
#
loop_
_entity.id
_entity.type
_entity.pdbx_description
1 polymer ?
#
loop_
_entity_poly.entity_id
_entity_poly.type
_entity_poly.pdbx_seq_one_letter_code
_entity_poly.pdbx_strand_id
1 'polypeptide(L)'
;MILADKIINLRKKAGWSQEDLAEMIGVSRQSVSKWEGAQSVPDMDKVLRLSRIFGVSTDYLLKDAIEECEPSFQSSDDSAEPPLRTVTMEQASAYLELRRVSAPRIALAAFLCVISPAALIFLAAMSDSRVINISENLACGIGLCALILLAAIGVLLFISAGAKAKEYEFLEKEPFETEYGVAGMLRERKAAFAHTSSRLNIIGTMLCILSVIPIFVSVCFANADFAPAAAVSLTLVIAGIGSAAFVLGGTYNSAVDKLLEEGDYTRVKKEKSGFISRISSCYWLIVTAVYLLITFGIKGGNPKTSWVIWPVAGVIFAALSAFLNALPAASSKHGKK
;
A
#
# COMPACT_ATOMS: atom_id res chain seq x y z
N MET A 1 -2.01 8.06 -43.05
CA MET A 1 -0.92 8.50 -43.95
C MET A 1 0.09 7.38 -43.97
N ILE A 2 0.51 6.91 -45.14
CA ILE A 2 1.51 5.83 -45.21
C ILE A 2 2.90 6.38 -44.89
N LEU A 3 3.85 5.51 -44.54
CA LEU A 3 5.24 5.88 -44.20
C LEU A 3 5.88 6.82 -45.25
N ALA A 4 5.62 6.58 -46.53
CA ALA A 4 6.09 7.42 -47.64
C ALA A 4 5.62 8.88 -47.50
N ASP A 5 4.34 9.09 -47.20
CA ASP A 5 3.76 10.43 -47.02
C ASP A 5 4.37 11.15 -45.80
N LYS A 6 4.65 10.40 -44.73
CA LYS A 6 5.25 10.92 -43.50
C LYS A 6 6.69 11.38 -43.75
N ILE A 7 7.48 10.61 -44.49
CA ILE A 7 8.85 11.00 -44.86
C ILE A 7 8.84 12.27 -45.71
N ILE A 8 7.96 12.35 -46.72
CA ILE A 8 7.82 13.54 -47.58
C ILE A 8 7.46 14.77 -46.73
N ASN A 9 6.48 14.62 -45.84
CA ASN A 9 6.00 15.74 -45.03
C ASN A 9 7.06 16.23 -44.03
N LEU A 10 7.75 15.32 -43.35
CA LEU A 10 8.80 15.68 -42.40
C LEU A 10 9.98 16.33 -43.13
N ARG A 11 10.39 15.79 -44.29
CA ARG A 11 11.45 16.40 -45.13
C ARG A 11 11.07 17.81 -45.59
N LYS A 12 9.85 17.99 -46.10
CA LYS A 12 9.37 19.32 -46.54
C LYS A 12 9.22 20.30 -45.38
N LYS A 13 8.75 19.85 -44.21
CA LYS A 13 8.68 20.68 -42.99
C LYS A 13 10.05 21.15 -42.53
N ALA A 14 11.07 20.31 -42.68
CA ALA A 14 12.45 20.64 -42.34
C ALA A 14 13.19 21.42 -43.45
N GLY A 15 12.58 21.60 -44.63
CA GLY A 15 13.17 22.35 -45.75
C GLY A 15 14.27 21.62 -46.51
N TRP A 16 14.37 20.29 -46.40
CA TRP A 16 15.48 19.50 -46.99
C TRP A 16 15.16 18.99 -48.39
N SER A 17 16.20 18.89 -49.25
CA SER A 17 16.11 18.15 -50.51
C SER A 17 16.21 16.63 -50.27
N GLN A 18 15.89 15.83 -51.30
CA GLN A 18 16.03 14.37 -51.21
C GLN A 18 17.50 13.97 -51.07
N GLU A 19 18.40 14.72 -51.71
CA GLU A 19 19.84 14.59 -51.60
C GLU A 19 20.32 14.83 -50.16
N ASP A 20 19.87 15.91 -49.51
CA ASP A 20 20.27 16.24 -48.14
C ASP A 20 19.84 15.14 -47.16
N LEU A 21 18.61 14.64 -47.31
CA LEU A 21 18.11 13.55 -46.48
C LEU A 21 18.89 12.24 -46.72
N ALA A 22 19.28 11.98 -47.95
CA ALA A 22 20.07 10.80 -48.30
C ALA A 22 21.47 10.85 -47.69
N GLU A 23 22.10 12.04 -47.69
CA GLU A 23 23.40 12.26 -47.06
C GLU A 23 23.34 12.05 -45.53
N MET A 24 22.34 12.63 -44.86
CA MET A 24 22.16 12.49 -43.40
C MET A 24 21.93 11.04 -42.95
N ILE A 25 21.23 10.24 -43.76
CA ILE A 25 20.93 8.82 -43.44
C ILE A 25 22.08 7.88 -43.89
N GLY A 26 22.97 8.37 -44.75
CA GLY A 26 24.03 7.59 -45.39
C GLY A 26 23.47 6.57 -46.38
N VAL A 27 22.63 7.02 -47.31
CA VAL A 27 22.08 6.22 -48.43
C VAL A 27 22.16 7.02 -49.74
N SER A 28 21.89 6.36 -50.88
CA SER A 28 21.80 7.07 -52.15
C SER A 28 20.48 7.85 -52.26
N ARG A 29 20.49 8.97 -53.00
CA ARG A 29 19.27 9.74 -53.32
C ARG A 29 18.17 8.87 -53.92
N GLN A 30 18.53 7.88 -54.74
CA GLN A 30 17.59 6.94 -55.34
C GLN A 30 16.82 6.12 -54.29
N SER A 31 17.45 5.76 -53.18
CA SER A 31 16.77 5.04 -52.08
C SER A 31 15.70 5.90 -51.42
N VAL A 32 16.00 7.17 -51.13
CA VAL A 32 15.03 8.13 -50.58
C VAL A 32 13.87 8.35 -51.54
N SER A 33 14.14 8.50 -52.84
CA SER A 33 13.08 8.64 -53.85
C SER A 33 12.16 7.41 -53.92
N LYS A 34 12.70 6.20 -53.74
CA LYS A 34 11.87 4.98 -53.72
C LYS A 34 11.03 4.87 -52.44
N TRP A 35 11.55 5.31 -51.30
CA TRP A 35 10.81 5.37 -50.04
C TRP A 35 9.67 6.37 -50.10
N GLU A 36 9.93 7.59 -50.60
CA GLU A 36 8.90 8.62 -50.81
C GLU A 36 7.87 8.21 -51.87
N GLY A 37 8.27 7.41 -52.86
CA GLY A 37 7.37 6.87 -53.88
C GLY A 37 6.64 5.58 -53.49
N ALA A 38 6.77 5.11 -52.24
CA ALA A 38 6.25 3.82 -51.76
C ALA A 38 6.68 2.59 -52.61
N GLN A 39 7.78 2.70 -53.37
CA GLN A 39 8.33 1.63 -54.20
C GLN A 39 9.21 0.66 -53.40
N SER A 40 9.72 1.09 -52.26
CA SER A 40 10.44 0.26 -51.30
C SER A 40 10.25 0.78 -49.88
N VAL A 41 10.48 -0.09 -48.89
CA VAL A 41 10.38 0.26 -47.47
C VAL A 41 11.81 0.36 -46.89
N PRO A 42 12.12 1.35 -46.04
CA PRO A 42 13.40 1.41 -45.35
C PRO A 42 13.57 0.24 -44.35
N ASP A 43 14.79 -0.28 -44.22
CA ASP A 43 15.11 -1.27 -43.20
C ASP A 43 15.02 -0.68 -41.78
N MET A 44 14.89 -1.54 -40.76
CA MET A 44 14.72 -1.12 -39.36
C MET A 44 15.80 -0.14 -38.88
N ASP A 45 17.08 -0.34 -39.22
CA ASP A 45 18.17 0.60 -38.88
C ASP A 45 17.93 1.99 -39.48
N LYS A 46 17.43 2.04 -40.72
CA LYS A 46 17.14 3.29 -41.43
C LYS A 46 15.90 3.98 -40.86
N VAL A 47 14.88 3.23 -40.44
CA VAL A 47 13.71 3.78 -39.72
C VAL A 47 14.14 4.42 -38.40
N LEU A 48 15.02 3.79 -37.62
CA LEU A 48 15.55 4.37 -36.39
C LEU A 48 16.36 5.65 -36.65
N ARG A 49 17.15 5.69 -37.72
CA ARG A 49 17.87 6.92 -38.12
C ARG A 49 16.91 8.03 -38.56
N LEU A 50 15.89 7.70 -39.35
CA LEU A 50 14.84 8.64 -39.75
C LEU A 50 14.13 9.24 -38.54
N SER A 51 13.78 8.41 -37.55
CA SER A 51 13.20 8.84 -36.27
C SER A 51 14.07 9.87 -35.56
N ARG A 52 15.39 9.61 -35.47
CA ARG A 52 16.35 10.54 -34.84
C ARG A 52 16.54 11.84 -35.61
N ILE A 53 16.65 11.77 -36.94
CA ILE A 53 16.89 12.93 -37.81
C ILE A 53 15.66 13.85 -37.80
N PHE A 54 14.46 13.28 -37.87
CA PHE A 54 13.23 14.06 -37.86
C PHE A 54 12.73 14.43 -36.46
N GLY A 55 13.33 13.87 -35.40
CA GLY A 55 12.88 14.10 -34.03
C GLY A 55 11.45 13.61 -33.79
N VAL A 56 11.10 12.42 -34.32
CA VAL A 56 9.79 11.78 -34.17
C VAL A 56 9.96 10.35 -33.68
N SER A 57 8.94 9.76 -33.04
CA SER A 57 9.00 8.36 -32.60
C SER A 57 8.95 7.37 -33.76
N THR A 58 9.53 6.17 -33.58
CA THR A 58 9.43 5.07 -34.54
C THR A 58 7.97 4.65 -34.77
N ASP A 59 7.17 4.68 -33.70
CA ASP A 59 5.72 4.42 -33.74
C ASP A 59 4.99 5.40 -34.67
N TYR A 60 5.35 6.68 -34.64
CA TYR A 60 4.79 7.67 -35.56
C TYR A 60 5.13 7.34 -37.02
N LEU A 61 6.34 6.88 -37.31
CA LEU A 61 6.71 6.53 -38.68
C LEU A 61 5.95 5.28 -39.17
N LEU A 62 5.73 4.30 -38.31
CA LEU A 62 5.23 2.97 -38.70
C LEU A 62 3.72 2.76 -38.56
N LYS A 63 3.02 3.49 -37.67
CA LYS A 63 1.56 3.32 -37.48
C LYS A 63 0.76 4.17 -38.47
N ASP A 64 -0.30 3.62 -39.06
CA ASP A 64 -1.12 4.34 -40.05
C ASP A 64 -2.10 5.36 -39.45
N ALA A 65 -2.32 5.29 -38.13
CA ALA A 65 -3.22 6.19 -37.40
C ALA A 65 -2.65 7.62 -37.35
N ILE A 66 -3.55 8.60 -37.57
CA ILE A 66 -3.25 10.03 -37.57
C ILE A 66 -3.07 10.47 -36.11
N GLU A 67 -1.86 10.36 -35.59
CA GLU A 67 -1.43 11.16 -34.43
C GLU A 67 -0.81 12.45 -34.99
N GLU A 68 -1.45 13.59 -34.75
CA GLU A 68 -0.89 14.90 -35.11
C GLU A 68 0.34 15.21 -34.26
N CYS A 69 1.29 15.97 -34.83
CA CYS A 69 2.58 16.32 -34.24
C CYS A 69 2.47 16.82 -32.80
N GLU A 70 2.90 16.02 -31.83
CA GLU A 70 3.63 16.52 -30.66
C GLU A 70 5.12 16.41 -31.01
N PRO A 71 5.82 17.52 -31.28
CA PRO A 71 7.24 17.46 -31.58
C PRO A 71 7.98 17.03 -30.31
N SER A 72 8.70 15.90 -30.35
CA SER A 72 9.67 15.55 -29.31
C SER A 72 10.90 16.45 -29.47
N PHE A 73 10.72 17.74 -29.19
CA PHE A 73 11.85 18.58 -28.84
C PHE A 73 12.36 18.07 -27.49
N GLN A 74 13.68 17.93 -27.40
CA GLN A 74 14.38 18.04 -26.13
C GLN A 74 14.18 19.46 -25.59
N SER A 75 12.96 19.79 -25.18
CA SER A 75 12.75 20.76 -24.15
C SER A 75 13.22 20.10 -22.87
N SER A 76 14.24 20.68 -22.26
CA SER A 76 14.30 20.83 -20.81
C SER A 76 12.96 21.44 -20.37
N ASP A 77 11.93 20.60 -20.34
CA ASP A 77 10.60 20.96 -19.91
C ASP A 77 10.62 20.75 -18.39
N ASP A 78 10.65 21.87 -17.68
CA ASP A 78 10.53 22.01 -16.23
C ASP A 78 9.09 21.61 -15.76
N SER A 79 8.45 20.71 -16.50
CA SER A 79 7.13 20.11 -16.30
C SER A 79 7.12 18.59 -16.52
N ALA A 80 8.28 17.94 -16.67
CA ALA A 80 8.37 16.50 -16.50
C ALA A 80 8.12 16.17 -15.02
N GLU A 81 7.10 15.35 -14.74
CA GLU A 81 7.07 14.62 -13.47
C GLU A 81 8.47 14.02 -13.27
N PRO A 82 9.06 14.16 -12.06
CA PRO A 82 10.41 13.71 -11.81
C PRO A 82 10.52 12.24 -12.25
N PRO A 83 11.62 11.83 -12.92
CA PRO A 83 11.76 10.47 -13.43
C PRO A 83 11.43 9.49 -12.31
N LEU A 84 10.33 8.75 -12.47
CA LEU A 84 9.83 7.85 -11.44
C LEU A 84 10.93 6.85 -11.12
N ARG A 85 11.17 6.64 -9.82
CA ARG A 85 12.19 5.68 -9.38
C ARG A 85 11.84 4.31 -9.96
N THR A 86 12.77 3.70 -10.68
CA THR A 86 12.56 2.36 -11.22
C THR A 86 12.95 1.31 -10.18
N VAL A 87 12.10 0.32 -9.98
CA VAL A 87 12.33 -0.82 -9.10
C VAL A 87 12.84 -1.98 -9.94
N THR A 88 14.09 -2.38 -9.68
CA THR A 88 14.72 -3.51 -10.37
C THR A 88 14.21 -4.84 -9.84
N MET A 89 14.45 -5.91 -10.60
CA MET A 89 14.14 -7.27 -10.19
C MET A 89 14.82 -7.66 -8.86
N GLU A 90 16.08 -7.28 -8.66
CA GLU A 90 16.84 -7.53 -7.44
C GLU A 90 16.22 -6.79 -6.26
N GLN A 91 15.85 -5.51 -6.44
CA GLN A 91 15.23 -4.72 -5.38
C GLN A 91 13.86 -5.28 -4.97
N ALA A 92 13.02 -5.66 -5.95
CA ALA A 92 11.72 -6.27 -5.69
C ALA A 92 11.87 -7.61 -4.95
N SER A 93 12.79 -8.47 -5.40
CA SER A 93 13.03 -9.76 -4.77
C SER A 93 13.60 -9.62 -3.35
N ALA A 94 14.57 -8.73 -3.14
CA ALA A 94 15.14 -8.42 -1.82
C ALA A 94 14.08 -7.92 -0.84
N TYR A 95 13.18 -7.01 -1.28
CA TYR A 95 12.07 -6.53 -0.47
C TYR A 95 11.10 -7.66 -0.07
N LEU A 96 10.74 -8.54 -1.02
CA LEU A 96 9.87 -9.68 -0.74
C LEU A 96 10.50 -10.67 0.24
N GLU A 97 11.80 -10.96 0.11
CA GLU A 97 12.50 -11.83 1.05
C GLU A 97 12.59 -11.21 2.43
N LEU A 98 12.92 -9.93 2.52
CA LEU A 98 12.92 -9.19 3.78
C LEU A 98 11.56 -9.30 4.49
N ARG A 99 10.46 -9.11 3.76
CA ARG A 99 9.10 -9.21 4.30
C ARG A 99 8.74 -10.65 4.67
N ARG A 100 9.15 -11.64 3.88
CA ARG A 100 8.94 -13.07 4.17
C ARG A 100 9.64 -13.50 5.47
N VAL A 101 10.90 -13.11 5.65
CA VAL A 101 11.69 -13.44 6.87
C VAL A 101 11.21 -12.65 8.08
N SER A 102 10.67 -11.45 7.88
CA SER A 102 10.13 -10.62 8.97
C SER A 102 8.72 -11.02 9.39
N ALA A 103 7.92 -11.60 8.50
CA ALA A 103 6.54 -12.02 8.77
C ALA A 103 6.34 -12.82 10.07
N PRO A 104 7.13 -13.87 10.40
CA PRO A 104 6.96 -14.59 11.66
C PRO A 104 7.25 -13.74 12.90
N ARG A 105 8.19 -12.78 12.81
CA ARG A 105 8.47 -11.85 13.93
C ARG A 105 7.33 -10.87 14.14
N ILE A 106 6.75 -10.35 13.05
CA ILE A 106 5.59 -9.45 13.09
C ILE A 106 4.35 -10.20 13.60
N ALA A 107 4.17 -11.46 13.21
CA ALA A 107 3.08 -12.29 13.70
C ALA A 107 3.22 -12.62 15.19
N LEU A 108 4.44 -12.95 15.65
CA LEU A 108 4.74 -13.12 17.06
C LEU A 108 4.48 -11.83 17.86
N ALA A 109 4.84 -10.67 17.30
CA ALA A 109 4.57 -9.38 17.91
C ALA A 109 3.05 -9.17 18.13
N ALA A 110 2.25 -9.39 17.08
CA ALA A 110 0.79 -9.30 17.17
C ALA A 110 0.21 -10.27 18.20
N PHE A 111 0.69 -11.52 18.19
CA PHE A 111 0.29 -12.54 19.18
C PHE A 111 0.57 -12.07 20.62
N LEU A 112 1.78 -11.57 20.89
CA LEU A 112 2.19 -11.10 22.21
C LEU A 112 1.33 -9.92 22.69
N CYS A 113 0.97 -9.01 21.79
CA CYS A 113 0.07 -7.91 22.12
C CYS A 113 -1.33 -8.41 22.53
N VAL A 114 -1.90 -9.37 21.77
CA VAL A 114 -3.25 -9.91 22.05
C VAL A 114 -3.28 -10.75 23.33
N ILE A 115 -2.25 -11.56 23.60
CA ILE A 115 -2.18 -12.40 24.80
C ILE A 115 -1.75 -11.62 26.05
N SER A 116 -1.19 -10.41 25.91
CA SER A 116 -0.66 -9.65 27.05
C SER A 116 -1.65 -9.47 28.23
N PRO A 117 -2.96 -9.22 28.04
CA PRO A 117 -3.89 -9.09 29.15
C PRO A 117 -4.27 -10.43 29.78
N ALA A 118 -4.05 -11.55 29.09
CA ALA A 118 -4.45 -12.88 29.56
C ALA A 118 -3.73 -13.27 30.86
N ALA A 119 -2.47 -12.86 31.03
CA ALA A 119 -1.71 -13.10 32.26
C ALA A 119 -2.34 -12.40 33.47
N LEU A 120 -2.74 -11.11 33.31
CA LEU A 120 -3.38 -10.33 34.36
C LEU A 120 -4.75 -10.91 34.73
N ILE A 121 -5.58 -11.23 33.72
CA ILE A 121 -6.92 -11.80 33.94
C ILE A 121 -6.83 -13.16 34.65
N PHE A 122 -5.89 -14.00 34.22
CA PHE A 122 -5.71 -15.33 34.79
C PHE A 122 -5.21 -15.27 36.23
N LEU A 123 -4.18 -14.47 36.52
CA LEU A 123 -3.62 -14.32 37.86
C LEU A 123 -4.61 -13.71 38.85
N ALA A 124 -5.37 -12.69 38.43
CA ALA A 124 -6.42 -12.09 39.26
C ALA A 124 -7.45 -13.15 39.67
N ALA A 125 -7.94 -13.94 38.71
CA ALA A 125 -8.92 -14.98 39.01
C ALA A 125 -8.39 -16.14 39.86
N MET A 126 -7.11 -16.50 39.71
CA MET A 126 -6.48 -17.51 40.59
C MET A 126 -6.37 -17.02 42.04
N SER A 127 -6.21 -15.72 42.25
CA SER A 127 -6.20 -15.11 43.59
C SER A 127 -7.60 -15.08 44.20
N ASP A 128 -8.61 -14.66 43.43
CA ASP A 128 -10.01 -14.60 43.87
C ASP A 128 -10.57 -15.97 44.25
N SER A 129 -10.26 -17.00 43.45
CA SER A 129 -10.69 -18.38 43.70
C SER A 129 -9.93 -19.09 44.82
N ARG A 130 -8.97 -18.40 45.48
CA ARG A 130 -8.09 -18.94 46.54
C ARG A 130 -7.35 -20.23 46.16
N VAL A 131 -7.22 -20.50 44.86
CA VAL A 131 -6.46 -21.65 44.34
C VAL A 131 -4.97 -21.52 44.70
N ILE A 132 -4.47 -20.28 44.70
CA ILE A 132 -3.13 -19.96 45.18
C ILE A 132 -3.26 -19.00 46.36
N ASN A 133 -2.45 -19.21 47.40
CA ASN A 133 -2.40 -18.36 48.59
C ASN A 133 -1.57 -17.08 48.34
N ILE A 134 -1.93 -16.32 47.29
CA ILE A 134 -1.33 -15.04 46.92
C ILE A 134 -2.37 -13.95 47.13
N SER A 135 -1.95 -12.81 47.69
CA SER A 135 -2.85 -11.65 47.86
C SER A 135 -3.26 -11.06 46.51
N GLU A 136 -4.49 -10.57 46.43
CA GLU A 136 -5.07 -9.96 45.22
C GLU A 136 -4.17 -8.86 44.64
N ASN A 137 -3.67 -7.97 45.52
CA ASN A 137 -2.75 -6.90 45.13
C ASN A 137 -1.44 -7.42 44.51
N LEU A 138 -0.91 -8.53 45.03
CA LEU A 138 0.33 -9.13 44.52
C LEU A 138 0.08 -9.82 43.17
N ALA A 139 -1.03 -10.55 43.04
CA ALA A 139 -1.41 -11.19 41.77
C ALA A 139 -1.66 -10.15 40.67
N CYS A 140 -2.39 -9.07 40.98
CA CYS A 140 -2.60 -7.95 40.06
C CYS A 140 -1.28 -7.26 39.69
N GLY A 141 -0.38 -7.03 40.67
CA GLY A 141 0.93 -6.43 40.43
C GLY A 141 1.81 -7.27 39.49
N ILE A 142 1.90 -8.58 39.73
CA ILE A 142 2.65 -9.51 38.86
C ILE A 142 2.01 -9.57 37.47
N GLY A 143 0.68 -9.66 37.40
CA GLY A 143 -0.08 -9.69 36.15
C GLY A 143 0.12 -8.43 35.30
N LEU A 144 0.14 -7.25 35.93
CA LEU A 144 0.37 -5.98 35.26
C LEU A 144 1.80 -5.88 34.73
N CYS A 145 2.80 -6.29 35.51
CA CYS A 145 4.19 -6.37 35.07
C CYS A 145 4.32 -7.31 33.85
N ALA A 146 3.70 -8.49 33.90
CA ALA A 146 3.71 -9.44 32.79
C ALA A 146 3.05 -8.86 31.53
N LEU A 147 1.89 -8.20 31.66
CA LEU A 147 1.20 -7.53 30.57
C LEU A 147 2.12 -6.50 29.89
N ILE A 148 2.70 -5.60 30.66
CA ILE A 148 3.57 -4.53 30.14
C ILE A 148 4.81 -5.12 29.46
N LEU A 149 5.44 -6.14 30.05
CA LEU A 149 6.62 -6.79 29.48
C LEU A 149 6.30 -7.48 28.14
N LEU A 150 5.21 -8.25 28.06
CA LEU A 150 4.79 -8.91 26.82
C LEU A 150 4.45 -7.88 25.73
N ALA A 151 3.73 -6.82 26.08
CA ALA A 151 3.42 -5.73 25.16
C ALA A 151 4.70 -5.02 24.68
N ALA A 152 5.64 -4.73 25.58
CA ALA A 152 6.92 -4.10 25.24
C ALA A 152 7.76 -4.96 24.29
N ILE A 153 7.83 -6.27 24.52
CA ILE A 153 8.50 -7.22 23.60
C ILE A 153 7.81 -7.21 22.23
N GLY A 154 6.48 -7.23 22.19
CA GLY A 154 5.71 -7.12 20.95
C GLY A 154 6.04 -5.84 20.16
N VAL A 155 6.02 -4.68 20.83
CA VAL A 155 6.38 -3.40 20.22
C VAL A 155 7.83 -3.39 19.72
N LEU A 156 8.78 -3.95 20.47
CA LEU A 156 10.18 -4.04 20.05
C LEU A 156 10.36 -4.93 18.80
N LEU A 157 9.61 -6.01 18.68
CA LEU A 157 9.57 -6.84 17.47
C LEU A 157 8.99 -6.07 16.27
N PHE A 158 7.92 -5.29 16.46
CA PHE A 158 7.38 -4.44 15.40
C PHE A 158 8.39 -3.37 14.93
N ILE A 159 9.02 -2.67 15.88
CA ILE A 159 10.00 -1.62 15.56
C ILE A 159 11.21 -2.21 14.83
N SER A 160 11.76 -3.32 15.32
CA SER A 160 12.92 -3.96 14.69
C SER A 160 12.63 -4.50 13.28
N ALA A 161 11.42 -5.03 13.04
CA ALA A 161 10.99 -5.46 11.71
C ALA A 161 10.73 -4.25 10.78
N GLY A 162 10.14 -3.18 11.30
CA GLY A 162 9.88 -1.95 10.57
C GLY A 162 11.16 -1.18 10.19
N ALA A 163 12.14 -1.14 11.08
CA ALA A 163 13.40 -0.43 10.86
C ALA A 163 14.15 -0.97 9.62
N LYS A 164 14.15 -2.28 9.40
CA LYS A 164 14.77 -2.89 8.21
C LYS A 164 14.01 -2.59 6.92
N ALA A 165 12.70 -2.38 7.01
CA ALA A 165 11.86 -2.06 5.86
C ALA A 165 11.87 -0.56 5.50
N LYS A 166 12.51 0.29 6.32
CA LYS A 166 12.56 1.74 6.12
C LYS A 166 13.20 2.14 4.78
N GLU A 167 14.20 1.39 4.32
CA GLU A 167 14.84 1.62 3.02
C GLU A 167 13.87 1.46 1.83
N TYR A 168 12.76 0.76 2.05
CA TYR A 168 11.71 0.48 1.06
C TYR A 168 10.43 1.30 1.30
N GLU A 169 10.46 2.29 2.18
CA GLU A 169 9.31 3.14 2.52
C GLU A 169 8.79 3.93 1.30
N PHE A 170 9.67 4.21 0.34
CA PHE A 170 9.31 4.85 -0.94
C PHE A 170 8.28 4.03 -1.74
N LEU A 171 8.28 2.69 -1.63
CA LEU A 171 7.30 1.83 -2.32
C LEU A 171 5.85 2.10 -1.88
N GLU A 172 5.67 2.68 -0.69
CA GLU A 172 4.36 3.01 -0.13
C GLU A 172 3.98 4.47 -0.36
N LYS A 173 4.96 5.38 -0.34
CA LYS A 173 4.72 6.82 -0.35
C LYS A 173 4.83 7.46 -1.73
N GLU A 174 5.68 6.93 -2.59
CA GLU A 174 6.04 7.54 -3.86
C GLU A 174 5.53 6.69 -5.01
N PRO A 175 5.12 7.32 -6.13
CA PRO A 175 4.90 6.60 -7.38
C PRO A 175 6.24 6.08 -7.90
N PHE A 176 6.25 4.87 -8.44
CA PHE A 176 7.44 4.24 -8.99
C PHE A 176 7.08 3.41 -10.23
N GLU A 177 8.08 3.05 -11.03
CA GLU A 177 7.91 2.14 -12.17
C GLU A 177 8.64 0.83 -11.91
N THR A 178 8.07 -0.29 -12.35
CA THR A 178 8.75 -1.59 -12.27
C THR A 178 9.47 -1.89 -13.57
N GLU A 179 10.70 -2.42 -13.48
CA GLU A 179 11.43 -2.89 -14.65
C GLU A 179 10.66 -4.00 -15.42
N TYR A 180 10.94 -4.14 -16.71
CA TYR A 180 10.32 -5.16 -17.56
C TYR A 180 10.49 -6.56 -16.95
N GLY A 181 9.40 -7.33 -16.88
CA GLY A 181 9.39 -8.69 -16.31
C GLY A 181 9.15 -8.76 -14.80
N VAL A 182 9.37 -7.68 -14.04
CA VAL A 182 9.15 -7.66 -12.57
C VAL A 182 7.69 -7.93 -12.24
N ALA A 183 6.75 -7.26 -12.91
CA ALA A 183 5.32 -7.49 -12.72
C ALA A 183 4.90 -8.94 -13.01
N GLY A 184 5.54 -9.59 -14.00
CA GLY A 184 5.32 -11.00 -14.32
C GLY A 184 5.76 -11.91 -13.18
N MET A 185 6.99 -11.74 -12.69
CA MET A 185 7.50 -12.48 -11.53
C MET A 185 6.65 -12.28 -10.28
N LEU A 186 6.20 -11.05 -10.02
CA LEU A 186 5.37 -10.75 -8.85
C LEU A 186 4.01 -11.46 -8.93
N ARG A 187 3.38 -11.48 -10.11
CA ARG A 187 2.12 -12.23 -10.32
C ARG A 187 2.30 -13.73 -10.18
N GLU A 188 3.42 -14.28 -10.66
CA GLU A 188 3.75 -15.69 -10.47
C GLU A 188 3.94 -16.04 -8.99
N ARG A 189 4.72 -15.23 -8.25
CA ARG A 189 4.89 -15.39 -6.80
C ARG A 189 3.59 -15.21 -6.03
N LYS A 190 2.74 -14.27 -6.43
CA LYS A 190 1.39 -14.05 -5.87
C LYS A 190 0.53 -15.29 -6.06
N ALA A 191 0.49 -15.85 -7.27
CA ALA A 191 -0.26 -17.06 -7.58
C ALA A 191 0.25 -18.27 -6.77
N ALA A 192 1.58 -18.45 -6.68
CA ALA A 192 2.19 -19.51 -5.89
C ALA A 192 1.85 -19.40 -4.38
N PHE A 193 1.75 -18.18 -3.85
CA PHE A 193 1.43 -17.95 -2.44
C PHE A 193 -0.08 -17.86 -2.16
N ALA A 194 -0.93 -17.68 -3.19
CA ALA A 194 -2.36 -17.44 -3.03
C ALA A 194 -3.07 -18.52 -2.19
N HIS A 195 -2.74 -19.79 -2.42
CA HIS A 195 -3.32 -20.89 -1.66
C HIS A 195 -2.91 -20.87 -0.17
N THR A 196 -1.66 -20.56 0.12
CA THR A 196 -1.15 -20.44 1.50
C THR A 196 -1.79 -19.26 2.22
N SER A 197 -1.88 -18.09 1.55
CA SER A 197 -2.55 -16.90 2.08
C SER A 197 -4.02 -17.17 2.39
N SER A 198 -4.73 -17.81 1.45
CA SER A 198 -6.14 -18.19 1.63
C SER A 198 -6.33 -19.15 2.81
N ARG A 199 -5.50 -20.20 2.92
CA ARG A 199 -5.54 -21.12 4.08
C ARG A 199 -5.29 -20.41 5.40
N LEU A 200 -4.30 -19.52 5.48
CA LEU A 200 -4.02 -18.74 6.69
C LEU A 200 -5.19 -17.82 7.06
N ASN A 201 -5.82 -17.18 6.07
CA ASN A 201 -6.99 -16.34 6.31
C ASN A 201 -8.20 -17.16 6.79
N ILE A 202 -8.44 -18.33 6.21
CA ILE A 202 -9.52 -19.24 6.65
C ILE A 202 -9.25 -19.71 8.08
N ILE A 203 -8.05 -20.20 8.38
CA ILE A 203 -7.67 -20.66 9.72
C ILE A 203 -7.78 -19.50 10.73
N GLY A 204 -7.26 -18.32 10.40
CA GLY A 204 -7.34 -17.13 11.25
C GLY A 204 -8.79 -16.74 11.56
N THR A 205 -9.64 -16.72 10.54
CA THR A 205 -11.07 -16.38 10.67
C THR A 205 -11.78 -17.41 11.55
N MET A 206 -11.58 -18.71 11.30
CA MET A 206 -12.21 -19.77 12.07
C MET A 206 -11.75 -19.74 13.53
N LEU A 207 -10.45 -19.56 13.80
CA LEU A 207 -9.95 -19.45 15.17
C LEU A 207 -10.54 -18.23 15.89
N CYS A 208 -10.61 -17.07 15.25
CA CYS A 208 -11.21 -15.87 15.86
C CYS A 208 -12.70 -16.06 16.17
N ILE A 209 -13.48 -16.66 15.26
CA ILE A 209 -14.92 -16.92 15.50
C ILE A 209 -15.12 -17.96 16.61
N LEU A 210 -14.38 -19.07 16.55
CA LEU A 210 -14.48 -20.15 17.54
C LEU A 210 -13.85 -19.80 18.89
N SER A 211 -13.03 -18.74 18.96
CA SER A 211 -12.38 -18.30 20.20
C SER A 211 -13.36 -17.96 21.31
N VAL A 212 -14.63 -17.65 21.00
CA VAL A 212 -15.66 -17.29 21.98
C VAL A 212 -16.30 -18.52 22.64
N ILE A 213 -16.16 -19.72 22.06
CA ILE A 213 -16.75 -20.97 22.58
C ILE A 213 -16.35 -21.24 24.05
N PRO A 214 -15.07 -21.11 24.48
CA PRO A 214 -14.68 -21.25 25.87
C PRO A 214 -15.54 -20.44 26.85
N ILE A 215 -15.94 -19.21 26.48
CA ILE A 215 -16.76 -18.35 27.35
C ILE A 215 -18.14 -18.97 27.53
N PHE A 216 -18.80 -19.36 26.44
CA PHE A 216 -20.12 -20.00 26.52
C PHE A 216 -20.08 -21.33 27.27
N VAL A 217 -19.04 -22.14 27.01
CA VAL A 217 -18.83 -23.39 27.74
C VAL A 217 -18.67 -23.13 29.24
N SER A 218 -17.91 -22.11 29.62
CA SER A 218 -17.76 -21.74 31.04
C SER A 218 -19.08 -21.34 31.69
N VAL A 219 -19.98 -20.65 30.98
CA VAL A 219 -21.29 -20.26 31.51
C VAL A 219 -22.18 -21.48 31.80
N CYS A 220 -22.00 -22.57 31.05
CA CYS A 220 -22.73 -23.83 31.30
C CYS A 220 -22.30 -24.54 32.60
N PHE A 221 -21.09 -24.25 33.11
CA PHE A 221 -20.58 -24.84 34.35
C PHE A 221 -20.78 -23.86 35.52
N ALA A 222 -21.96 -23.91 36.13
CA ALA A 222 -22.42 -22.98 37.18
C ALA A 222 -21.62 -22.97 38.51
N ASN A 223 -20.58 -23.83 38.66
CA ASN A 223 -19.98 -24.15 39.97
C ASN A 223 -18.47 -23.84 40.08
N ALA A 224 -17.90 -22.99 39.23
CA ALA A 224 -16.47 -22.70 39.27
C ALA A 224 -16.18 -21.19 39.17
N ASP A 225 -15.84 -20.57 40.30
CA ASP A 225 -15.49 -19.14 40.40
C ASP A 225 -14.30 -18.76 39.49
N PHE A 226 -13.43 -19.72 39.17
CA PHE A 226 -12.28 -19.54 38.29
C PHE A 226 -12.58 -19.73 36.79
N ALA A 227 -13.64 -20.47 36.44
CA ALA A 227 -13.90 -20.88 35.07
C ALA A 227 -14.07 -19.71 34.06
N PRO A 228 -14.80 -18.61 34.37
CA PRO A 228 -15.04 -17.57 33.38
C PRO A 228 -13.76 -16.80 33.02
N ALA A 229 -12.88 -16.54 33.99
CA ALA A 229 -11.63 -15.85 33.73
C ALA A 229 -10.63 -16.74 32.95
N ALA A 230 -10.54 -18.03 33.29
CA ALA A 230 -9.75 -18.99 32.51
C ALA A 230 -10.25 -19.09 31.07
N ALA A 231 -11.57 -19.05 30.86
CA ALA A 231 -12.18 -19.04 29.54
C ALA A 231 -11.86 -17.77 28.73
N VAL A 232 -11.86 -16.59 29.37
CA VAL A 232 -11.44 -15.34 28.71
C VAL A 232 -9.96 -15.38 28.34
N SER A 233 -9.09 -15.86 29.23
CA SER A 233 -7.66 -16.02 28.91
C SER A 233 -7.46 -16.99 27.74
N LEU A 234 -8.17 -18.13 27.72
CA LEU A 234 -8.12 -19.07 26.59
C LEU A 234 -8.65 -18.46 25.29
N THR A 235 -9.70 -17.65 25.36
CA THR A 235 -10.23 -16.88 24.23
C THR A 235 -9.14 -15.98 23.62
N LEU A 236 -8.42 -15.23 24.46
CA LEU A 236 -7.32 -14.37 24.02
C LEU A 236 -6.17 -15.17 23.38
N VAL A 237 -5.85 -16.36 23.90
CA VAL A 237 -4.84 -17.23 23.27
C VAL A 237 -5.28 -17.66 21.88
N ILE A 238 -6.50 -18.18 21.73
CA ILE A 238 -7.03 -18.67 20.45
C ILE A 238 -7.14 -17.51 19.44
N ALA A 239 -7.71 -16.37 19.87
CA ALA A 239 -7.81 -15.17 19.04
C ALA A 239 -6.42 -14.63 18.66
N GLY A 240 -5.45 -14.70 19.56
CA GLY A 240 -4.06 -14.35 19.31
C GLY A 240 -3.45 -15.21 18.21
N ILE A 241 -3.65 -16.53 18.25
CA ILE A 241 -3.17 -17.45 17.20
C ILE A 241 -3.84 -17.10 15.86
N GLY A 242 -5.14 -16.78 15.87
CA GLY A 242 -5.86 -16.32 14.69
C GLY A 242 -5.28 -15.03 14.11
N SER A 243 -5.00 -14.04 14.97
CA SER A 243 -4.33 -12.79 14.59
C SER A 243 -2.94 -13.04 14.00
N ALA A 244 -2.16 -13.96 14.58
CA ALA A 244 -0.84 -14.31 14.06
C ALA A 244 -0.93 -14.93 12.65
N ALA A 245 -1.92 -15.78 12.40
CA ALA A 245 -2.16 -16.37 11.08
C ALA A 245 -2.45 -15.29 10.01
N PHE A 246 -3.29 -14.31 10.33
CA PHE A 246 -3.56 -13.16 9.44
C PHE A 246 -2.30 -12.35 9.16
N VAL A 247 -1.48 -12.09 10.17
CA VAL A 247 -0.25 -11.31 10.00
C VAL A 247 0.79 -12.07 9.18
N LEU A 248 0.93 -13.39 9.38
CA LEU A 248 1.83 -14.25 8.59
C LEU A 248 1.51 -14.18 7.09
N GLY A 249 0.24 -14.38 6.72
CA GLY A 249 -0.20 -14.34 5.32
C GLY A 249 -0.23 -12.92 4.76
N GLY A 250 -0.77 -12.00 5.55
CA GLY A 250 -0.99 -10.61 5.17
C GLY A 250 0.30 -9.83 4.94
N THR A 251 1.37 -10.08 5.70
CA THR A 251 2.65 -9.35 5.54
C THR A 251 3.25 -9.57 4.16
N TYR A 252 3.29 -10.81 3.68
CA TYR A 252 3.83 -11.14 2.36
C TYR A 252 2.91 -10.66 1.25
N ASN A 253 1.60 -10.91 1.38
CA ASN A 253 0.63 -10.49 0.35
C ASN A 253 0.62 -8.96 0.19
N SER A 254 0.65 -8.22 1.30
CA SER A 254 0.77 -6.76 1.28
C SER A 254 2.06 -6.27 0.62
N ALA A 255 3.16 -7.01 0.75
CA ALA A 255 4.42 -6.65 0.10
C ALA A 255 4.35 -6.79 -1.42
N VAL A 256 3.68 -7.85 -1.90
CA VAL A 256 3.43 -8.06 -3.33
C VAL A 256 2.46 -6.99 -3.86
N ASP A 257 1.38 -6.70 -3.14
CA ASP A 257 0.40 -5.68 -3.53
C ASP A 257 1.02 -4.27 -3.58
N LYS A 258 1.96 -3.95 -2.66
CA LYS A 258 2.75 -2.70 -2.70
C LYS A 258 3.58 -2.59 -3.98
N LEU A 259 4.23 -3.67 -4.39
CA LEU A 259 5.07 -3.69 -5.59
C LEU A 259 4.26 -3.69 -6.89
N LEU A 260 3.08 -4.30 -6.90
CA LEU A 260 2.15 -4.30 -8.03
C LEU A 260 1.27 -3.04 -8.08
N GLU A 261 1.32 -2.19 -7.05
CA GLU A 261 0.42 -1.05 -6.85
C GLU A 261 -1.08 -1.44 -6.94
N GLU A 262 -1.43 -2.58 -6.34
CA GLU A 262 -2.79 -3.12 -6.31
C GLU A 262 -3.49 -2.84 -4.96
N GLY A 263 -4.82 -2.89 -4.95
CA GLY A 263 -5.63 -2.80 -3.73
C GLY A 263 -5.59 -1.42 -3.05
N ASP A 264 -4.93 -1.34 -1.89
CA ASP A 264 -4.76 -0.08 -1.15
C ASP A 264 -3.54 0.73 -1.59
N TYR A 265 -2.67 0.14 -2.42
CA TYR A 265 -1.40 0.75 -2.84
C TYR A 265 -1.43 1.31 -4.27
N THR A 266 -2.62 1.46 -4.87
CA THR A 266 -2.75 2.11 -6.18
C THR A 266 -2.20 3.53 -6.17
N ARG A 267 -1.60 4.00 -7.27
CA ARG A 267 -1.06 5.37 -7.43
C ARG A 267 -2.04 6.45 -6.97
N VAL A 268 -3.30 6.33 -7.40
CA VAL A 268 -4.38 7.26 -7.04
C VAL A 268 -4.59 7.37 -5.53
N LYS A 269 -4.54 6.23 -4.81
CA LYS A 269 -4.68 6.24 -3.33
C LYS A 269 -3.44 6.81 -2.65
N LYS A 270 -2.23 6.51 -3.15
CA LYS A 270 -0.98 7.08 -2.60
C LYS A 270 -0.97 8.60 -2.68
N GLU A 271 -1.32 9.17 -3.83
CA GLU A 271 -1.41 10.64 -4.03
C GLU A 271 -2.45 11.29 -3.10
N LYS A 272 -3.64 10.67 -2.98
CA LYS A 272 -4.70 11.18 -2.12
C LYS A 272 -4.43 10.99 -0.62
N SER A 273 -3.62 10.00 -0.24
CA SER A 273 -3.39 9.64 1.16
C SER A 273 -2.85 10.81 1.99
N GLY A 274 -1.94 11.61 1.44
CA GLY A 274 -1.39 12.79 2.11
C GLY A 274 -2.45 13.88 2.32
N PHE A 275 -3.33 14.09 1.36
CA PHE A 275 -4.43 15.05 1.45
C PHE A 275 -5.49 14.60 2.46
N ILE A 276 -5.92 13.34 2.38
CA ILE A 276 -6.89 12.75 3.30
C ILE A 276 -6.35 12.76 4.74
N SER A 277 -5.06 12.47 4.92
CA SER A 277 -4.41 12.51 6.23
C SER A 277 -4.43 13.90 6.88
N ARG A 278 -4.16 14.97 6.09
CA ARG A 278 -4.27 16.36 6.57
C ARG A 278 -5.69 16.73 6.96
N ILE A 279 -6.68 16.37 6.14
CA ILE A 279 -8.10 16.63 6.44
C ILE A 279 -8.52 15.85 7.69
N SER A 280 -8.15 14.58 7.80
CA SER A 280 -8.43 13.73 8.95
C SER A 280 -7.87 14.33 10.24
N SER A 281 -6.61 14.78 10.21
CA SER A 281 -5.96 15.42 11.35
C SER A 281 -6.72 16.69 11.77
N CYS A 282 -7.09 17.53 10.82
CA CYS A 282 -7.87 18.75 11.09
C CYS A 282 -9.25 18.42 11.66
N TYR A 283 -9.95 17.45 11.07
CA TYR A 283 -11.27 17.00 11.49
C TYR A 283 -11.27 16.54 12.95
N TRP A 284 -10.34 15.66 13.34
CA TRP A 284 -10.28 15.15 14.71
C TRP A 284 -9.87 16.22 15.73
N LEU A 285 -9.01 17.17 15.35
CA LEU A 285 -8.69 18.32 16.21
C LEU A 285 -9.91 19.22 16.42
N ILE A 286 -10.70 19.49 15.38
CA ILE A 286 -11.95 20.26 15.49
C ILE A 286 -12.97 19.54 16.37
N VAL A 287 -13.21 18.25 16.12
CA VAL A 287 -14.13 17.43 16.95
C VAL A 287 -13.71 17.44 18.41
N THR A 288 -12.41 17.30 18.68
CA THR A 288 -11.87 17.35 20.04
C THR A 288 -12.06 18.73 20.66
N ALA A 289 -11.79 19.82 19.92
CA ALA A 289 -12.01 21.18 20.41
C ALA A 289 -13.49 21.45 20.72
N VAL A 290 -14.41 21.00 19.85
CA VAL A 290 -15.86 21.08 20.07
C VAL A 290 -16.28 20.27 21.31
N TYR A 291 -15.76 19.05 21.46
CA TYR A 291 -16.00 18.24 22.65
C TYR A 291 -15.53 18.94 23.93
N LEU A 292 -14.33 19.53 23.93
CA LEU A 292 -13.79 20.25 25.09
C LEU A 292 -14.59 21.52 25.40
N LEU A 293 -15.00 22.28 24.39
CA LEU A 293 -15.83 23.49 24.57
C LEU A 293 -17.22 23.17 25.12
N ILE A 294 -17.84 22.08 24.64
CA ILE A 294 -19.16 21.65 25.13
C ILE A 294 -19.04 21.07 26.54
N THR A 295 -18.01 20.25 26.81
CA THR A 295 -17.87 19.52 28.08
C THR A 295 -17.30 20.38 29.21
N PHE A 296 -16.32 21.24 28.92
CA PHE A 296 -15.57 22.01 29.93
C PHE A 296 -15.64 23.53 29.73
N GLY A 297 -16.34 24.02 28.69
CA GLY A 297 -16.42 25.44 28.39
C GLY A 297 -17.40 26.24 29.26
N ILE A 298 -17.53 27.53 28.92
CA ILE A 298 -18.10 28.63 29.74
C ILE A 298 -19.50 28.35 30.31
N LYS A 299 -20.29 27.45 29.72
CA LYS A 299 -21.65 27.11 30.18
C LYS A 299 -21.74 25.88 31.10
N GLY A 300 -20.62 25.25 31.46
CA GLY A 300 -20.60 24.11 32.39
C GLY A 300 -21.42 22.91 31.87
N GLY A 301 -21.00 22.33 30.75
CA GLY A 301 -21.68 21.18 30.16
C GLY A 301 -21.54 19.91 30.99
N ASN A 302 -22.46 18.97 30.77
CA ASN A 302 -22.49 17.71 31.52
C ASN A 302 -21.65 16.65 30.78
N PRO A 303 -20.58 16.10 31.38
CA PRO A 303 -19.74 15.07 30.74
C PRO A 303 -20.52 13.80 30.39
N LYS A 304 -21.60 13.52 31.14
CA LYS A 304 -22.45 12.32 30.98
C LYS A 304 -23.22 12.28 29.66
N THR A 305 -23.45 13.41 28.99
CA THR A 305 -24.18 13.49 27.72
C THR A 305 -23.27 13.80 26.52
N SER A 306 -22.08 14.33 26.78
CA SER A 306 -21.17 14.82 25.72
C SER A 306 -20.42 13.70 24.98
N TRP A 307 -20.47 12.46 25.48
CA TRP A 307 -19.83 11.30 24.82
C TRP A 307 -20.42 10.98 23.44
N VAL A 308 -21.69 11.34 23.19
CA VAL A 308 -22.41 11.10 21.92
C VAL A 308 -21.73 11.79 20.74
N ILE A 309 -20.93 12.83 20.99
CA ILE A 309 -20.13 13.53 19.98
C ILE A 309 -19.18 12.56 19.27
N TRP A 310 -18.60 11.57 19.96
CA TRP A 310 -17.62 10.64 19.39
C TRP A 310 -18.24 9.66 18.37
N PRO A 311 -19.34 8.94 18.67
CA PRO A 311 -20.04 8.12 17.67
C PRO A 311 -20.49 8.94 16.46
N VAL A 312 -21.09 10.12 16.69
CA VAL A 312 -21.56 11.00 15.60
C VAL A 312 -20.39 11.45 14.74
N ALA A 313 -19.28 11.86 15.35
CA ALA A 313 -18.07 12.22 14.63
C ALA A 313 -17.50 11.04 13.83
N GLY A 314 -17.56 9.80 14.35
CA GLY A 314 -17.15 8.62 13.61
C GLY A 314 -17.95 8.40 12.33
N VAL A 315 -19.28 8.52 12.40
CA VAL A 315 -20.17 8.37 11.24
C VAL A 315 -19.95 9.48 10.21
N ILE A 316 -19.84 10.73 10.65
CA ILE A 316 -19.55 11.87 9.77
C ILE A 316 -18.18 11.71 9.10
N PHE A 317 -17.18 11.22 9.82
CA PHE A 317 -15.85 10.96 9.26
C PHE A 317 -15.87 9.88 8.18
N ALA A 318 -16.66 8.80 8.39
CA ALA A 318 -16.82 7.75 7.39
C ALA A 318 -17.48 8.29 6.11
N ALA A 319 -18.52 9.12 6.25
CA ALA A 319 -19.17 9.78 5.12
C ALA A 319 -18.21 10.74 4.39
N LEU A 320 -17.45 11.55 5.13
CA LEU A 320 -16.43 12.44 4.60
C LEU A 320 -15.34 11.66 3.84
N SER A 321 -14.86 10.55 4.40
CA SER A 321 -13.83 9.71 3.78
C SER A 321 -14.32 9.05 2.50
N ALA A 322 -15.56 8.55 2.49
CA ALA A 322 -16.19 8.02 1.28
C ALA A 322 -16.30 9.09 0.17
N PHE A 323 -16.71 10.31 0.54
CA PHE A 323 -16.81 11.43 -0.38
C PHE A 323 -15.44 11.85 -0.94
N LEU A 324 -14.41 12.01 -0.09
CA LEU A 324 -13.06 12.37 -0.51
C LEU A 324 -12.44 11.32 -1.44
N ASN A 325 -12.73 10.04 -1.20
CA ASN A 325 -12.28 8.96 -2.08
C ASN A 325 -12.98 9.00 -3.45
N ALA A 326 -14.26 9.38 -3.48
CA ALA A 326 -15.06 9.48 -4.70
C ALA A 326 -14.70 10.70 -5.58
N LEU A 327 -14.09 11.75 -5.03
CA LEU A 327 -13.63 12.90 -5.82
C LEU A 327 -12.55 12.47 -6.82
N PRO A 328 -12.56 12.93 -8.08
CA PRO A 328 -11.45 12.70 -9.01
C PRO A 328 -10.15 13.22 -8.40
N ALA A 329 -9.02 12.55 -8.66
CA ALA A 329 -7.71 13.09 -8.29
C ALA A 329 -7.64 14.52 -8.86
N ALA A 330 -7.33 15.49 -8.00
CA ALA A 330 -7.14 16.85 -8.45
C ALA A 330 -5.91 16.81 -9.38
N SER A 331 -6.17 16.75 -10.68
CA SER A 331 -5.21 17.14 -11.71
C SER A 331 -4.54 18.40 -11.20
N SER A 332 -3.22 18.36 -11.08
CA SER A 332 -2.35 19.49 -10.79
C SER A 332 -2.67 20.63 -11.75
N LYS A 333 -3.69 21.43 -11.43
CA LYS A 333 -3.94 22.73 -12.01
C LYS A 333 -3.02 23.71 -11.28
N HIS A 334 -1.73 23.62 -11.58
CA HIS A 334 -0.81 24.76 -11.55
C HIS A 334 -0.22 24.94 -12.95
N GLY A 335 -1.12 25.01 -13.94
CA GLY A 335 -0.83 25.56 -15.25
C GLY A 335 -1.28 27.01 -15.31
N LYS A 336 -0.29 27.92 -15.29
CA LYS A 336 -0.24 29.23 -15.98
C LYS A 336 -1.38 30.23 -15.70
N LYS A 337 -1.04 31.28 -14.95
CA LYS A 337 -1.38 32.65 -15.33
C LYS A 337 -0.09 33.42 -15.55
#